data_AF-A0A352PLY0-F1
#
_entry.id   AF-A0A352PLY0-F1
#
_cell.length_a   1.000
_cell.length_b   1.000
_cell.length_c   1.000
_cell.angle_alpha   90.00
_cell.angle_beta   90.00
_cell.angle_gamma   90.00
#
_symmetry.space_group_name_H-M   'P 1'
#
loop_
_entity.id
_entity.type
_entity.pdbx_description
1 polymer ?
#
loop_
_entity_poly.entity_id
_entity_poly.type
_entity_poly.pdbx_seq_one_letter_code
_entity_poly.pdbx_strand_id
1 'polypeptide(L)'
;WAFTTSNSVKSSSEYRVQTFAWASYHFFGEGGYPLPDSHTFIHETGHILGLDDYYSYSENPDSPMGGLDMMDYNIGDHCAFSKYLLKWIDPRYVVKEGTYTLKNFQKYGDAIILATNYNGTPFCEYLILEYYSPDGLNYLDSHYSYSMSSYPKMFSKSGLRILHVDARLGYLKIRNEITWNGKYILEPEYYYYLGKTLGFIANNTPDYTLSDNKSDNLVELVSRNRNDSDFYQGLLSNHATYQDLYETGTSFSNTYELND
;
A
#
# COMPACT_ATOMS: atom_id res chain seq x y z
N TRP A 1 -9.60 -5.86 -18.71
CA TRP A 1 -9.86 -6.27 -17.33
C TRP A 1 -8.86 -7.35 -16.96
N ALA A 2 -7.79 -7.00 -16.26
CA ALA A 2 -7.01 -8.00 -15.55
C ALA A 2 -7.66 -8.23 -14.19
N PHE A 3 -7.46 -9.40 -13.61
CA PHE A 3 -7.88 -9.65 -12.23
C PHE A 3 -7.14 -10.82 -11.63
N THR A 4 -7.08 -10.79 -10.30
CA THR A 4 -6.65 -11.89 -9.47
C THR A 4 -7.79 -12.33 -8.56
N THR A 5 -7.97 -13.63 -8.40
CA THR A 5 -8.97 -14.21 -7.50
C THR A 5 -8.35 -15.31 -6.65
N SER A 6 -8.79 -15.40 -5.40
CA SER A 6 -8.47 -16.52 -4.52
C SER A 6 -9.74 -17.24 -4.07
N ASN A 7 -9.74 -18.56 -4.17
CA ASN A 7 -10.87 -19.38 -3.73
C ASN A 7 -10.64 -19.86 -2.29
N SER A 8 -11.44 -19.36 -1.36
CA SER A 8 -11.41 -19.74 0.07
C SER A 8 -12.36 -20.89 0.43
N VAL A 9 -13.25 -21.27 -0.48
CA VAL A 9 -14.29 -22.26 -0.20
C VAL A 9 -13.69 -23.66 -0.25
N LYS A 10 -13.96 -24.47 0.78
CA LYS A 10 -13.81 -25.93 0.73
C LYS A 10 -14.69 -26.49 -0.40
N SER A 11 -14.21 -26.41 -1.63
CA SER A 11 -14.78 -27.09 -2.79
C SER A 11 -14.58 -28.59 -2.60
N SER A 12 -15.61 -29.38 -2.92
CA SER A 12 -15.56 -30.84 -2.98
C SER A 12 -14.78 -31.38 -4.18
N SER A 13 -14.15 -30.51 -4.99
CA SER A 13 -13.35 -30.92 -6.16
C SER A 13 -11.96 -31.45 -5.78
N GLU A 14 -11.55 -32.52 -6.45
CA GLU A 14 -10.23 -33.15 -6.33
C GLU A 14 -9.07 -32.19 -6.68
N TYR A 15 -9.35 -31.21 -7.54
CA TYR A 15 -8.40 -30.17 -7.96
C TYR A 15 -8.79 -28.82 -7.35
N ARG A 16 -7.79 -28.11 -6.81
CA ARG A 16 -7.93 -26.78 -6.21
C ARG A 16 -7.03 -25.80 -6.95
N VAL A 17 -7.64 -24.77 -7.53
CA VAL A 17 -6.91 -23.55 -7.93
C VAL A 17 -7.07 -22.57 -6.77
N GLN A 18 -5.99 -22.38 -5.99
CA GLN A 18 -6.03 -21.51 -4.80
C GLN A 18 -6.04 -20.03 -5.20
N THR A 19 -5.06 -19.62 -6.01
CA THR A 19 -4.94 -18.26 -6.53
C THR A 19 -4.79 -18.35 -8.04
N PHE A 20 -5.56 -17.53 -8.76
CA PHE A 20 -5.54 -17.44 -10.20
C PHE A 20 -5.53 -15.98 -10.61
N ALA A 21 -4.64 -15.62 -11.52
CA ALA A 21 -4.65 -14.32 -12.17
C ALA A 21 -4.85 -14.50 -13.67
N TRP A 22 -5.59 -13.57 -14.26
CA TRP A 22 -5.76 -13.46 -15.70
C TRP A 22 -5.46 -12.04 -16.14
N ALA A 23 -4.61 -11.91 -17.16
CA ALA A 23 -4.38 -10.67 -17.86
C ALA A 23 -4.22 -10.96 -19.35
N SER A 24 -4.86 -10.14 -20.19
CA SER A 24 -4.71 -10.22 -21.63
C SER A 24 -3.31 -9.78 -22.07
N TYR A 25 -2.80 -10.36 -23.16
CA TYR A 25 -1.55 -9.88 -23.77
C TYR A 25 -1.63 -8.41 -24.23
N HIS A 26 -2.83 -7.86 -24.40
CA HIS A 26 -3.03 -6.44 -24.73
C HIS A 26 -2.47 -5.49 -23.67
N PHE A 27 -2.38 -5.93 -22.40
CA PHE A 27 -1.81 -5.13 -21.32
C PHE A 27 -0.34 -4.78 -21.54
N PHE A 28 0.39 -5.54 -22.38
CA PHE A 28 1.75 -5.18 -22.78
C PHE A 28 1.83 -3.90 -23.64
N GLY A 29 0.71 -3.32 -24.08
CA GLY A 29 0.69 -2.11 -24.90
C GLY A 29 0.05 -0.89 -24.24
N GLU A 30 -0.44 -0.98 -22.99
CA GLU A 30 -1.25 0.09 -22.39
C GLU A 30 -0.47 1.37 -22.05
N GLY A 31 0.79 1.26 -21.62
CA GLY A 31 1.63 2.42 -21.32
C GLY A 31 2.09 3.20 -22.55
N GLY A 32 1.80 2.73 -23.78
CA GLY A 32 2.15 3.44 -25.01
C GLY A 32 3.65 3.46 -25.31
N TYR A 33 4.43 2.55 -24.71
CA TYR A 33 5.88 2.46 -24.90
C TYR A 33 6.26 1.61 -26.13
N PRO A 34 7.48 1.80 -26.69
CA PRO A 34 7.97 0.97 -27.80
C PRO A 34 8.23 -0.50 -27.45
N LEU A 35 8.39 -0.81 -26.16
CA LEU A 35 8.63 -2.15 -25.64
C LEU A 35 7.42 -2.63 -24.82
N PRO A 36 7.26 -3.95 -24.62
CA PRO A 36 6.20 -4.51 -23.79
C PRO A 36 6.18 -3.89 -22.39
N ASP A 37 5.00 -3.48 -21.98
CA ASP A 37 4.71 -2.85 -20.71
C ASP A 37 4.35 -3.90 -19.63
N SER A 38 5.06 -3.88 -18.51
CA SER A 38 4.86 -4.83 -17.42
C SER A 38 4.02 -4.31 -16.25
N HIS A 39 3.67 -3.03 -16.18
CA HIS A 39 3.08 -2.43 -14.96
C HIS A 39 1.82 -3.17 -14.50
N THR A 40 0.85 -3.42 -15.40
CA THR A 40 -0.36 -4.18 -15.05
C THR A 40 -0.07 -5.61 -14.60
N PHE A 41 0.91 -6.29 -15.20
CA PHE A 41 1.27 -7.64 -14.75
C PHE A 41 1.96 -7.63 -13.38
N ILE A 42 2.74 -6.59 -13.07
CA ILE A 42 3.38 -6.43 -11.76
C ILE A 42 2.32 -6.18 -10.70
N HIS A 43 1.37 -5.26 -10.96
CA HIS A 43 0.23 -4.99 -10.07
C HIS A 43 -0.56 -6.25 -9.73
N GLU A 44 -0.99 -7.00 -10.75
CA GLU A 44 -1.74 -8.26 -10.55
C GLU A 44 -0.90 -9.33 -9.84
N THR A 45 0.41 -9.37 -10.10
CA THR A 45 1.30 -10.25 -9.34
C THR A 45 1.35 -9.86 -7.86
N GLY A 46 1.23 -8.57 -7.53
CA GLY A 46 1.05 -8.09 -6.17
C GLY A 46 -0.14 -8.73 -5.47
N HIS A 47 -1.30 -8.79 -6.13
CA HIS A 47 -2.48 -9.50 -5.58
C HIS A 47 -2.25 -11.00 -5.41
N ILE A 48 -1.53 -11.66 -6.32
CA ILE A 48 -1.19 -13.08 -6.16
C ILE A 48 -0.38 -13.30 -4.87
N LEU A 49 0.49 -12.35 -4.54
CA LEU A 49 1.33 -12.37 -3.35
C LEU A 49 0.59 -11.91 -2.08
N GLY A 50 -0.64 -11.41 -2.21
CA GLY A 50 -1.51 -11.04 -1.10
C GLY A 50 -1.53 -9.55 -0.76
N LEU A 51 -1.15 -8.68 -1.69
CA LEU A 51 -1.33 -7.23 -1.55
C LEU A 51 -2.77 -6.83 -1.94
N ASP A 52 -3.35 -5.90 -1.19
CA ASP A 52 -4.60 -5.22 -1.53
C ASP A 52 -4.33 -4.05 -2.48
N ASP A 53 -5.39 -3.55 -3.13
CA ASP A 53 -5.36 -2.26 -3.80
C ASP A 53 -5.26 -1.12 -2.79
N TYR A 54 -4.45 -0.11 -3.10
CA TYR A 54 -4.28 1.09 -2.27
C TYR A 54 -5.05 2.31 -2.80
N TYR A 55 -5.79 2.13 -3.89
CA TYR A 55 -6.81 3.09 -4.33
C TYR A 55 -8.17 2.81 -3.69
N SER A 56 -9.06 3.80 -3.73
CA SER A 56 -10.46 3.64 -3.31
C SER A 56 -11.34 3.20 -4.48
N TYR A 57 -12.26 2.27 -4.25
CA TYR A 57 -13.30 1.86 -5.19
C TYR A 57 -14.63 2.63 -5.02
N SER A 58 -14.72 3.58 -4.08
CA SER A 58 -15.96 4.33 -3.82
C SER A 58 -16.34 5.24 -5.00
N GLU A 59 -17.62 5.62 -5.10
CA GLU A 59 -18.13 6.43 -6.23
C GLU A 59 -17.40 7.77 -6.41
N ASN A 60 -16.94 8.37 -5.31
CA ASN A 60 -16.00 9.49 -5.29
C ASN A 60 -14.72 8.99 -4.63
N PRO A 61 -13.80 8.37 -5.39
CA PRO A 61 -12.68 7.69 -4.79
C PRO A 61 -11.69 8.71 -4.25
N ASP A 62 -11.33 8.59 -2.99
CA ASP A 62 -10.16 9.27 -2.42
C ASP A 62 -8.89 8.52 -2.83
N SER A 63 -7.73 9.19 -2.80
CA SER A 63 -6.42 8.58 -3.12
C SER A 63 -5.51 8.64 -1.89
N PRO A 64 -5.68 7.76 -0.88
CA PRO A 64 -4.88 7.84 0.35
C PRO A 64 -3.36 7.81 0.08
N MET A 65 -2.93 7.07 -0.94
CA MET A 65 -1.54 6.99 -1.38
C MET A 65 -1.08 8.11 -2.32
N GLY A 66 -1.97 9.06 -2.63
CA GLY A 66 -1.71 10.17 -3.54
C GLY A 66 -1.60 9.77 -5.02
N GLY A 67 -1.91 8.53 -5.37
CA GLY A 67 -1.87 8.01 -6.73
C GLY A 67 -0.52 7.43 -7.15
N LEU A 68 0.42 7.28 -6.20
CA LEU A 68 1.84 7.08 -6.48
C LEU A 68 2.39 5.79 -5.85
N ASP A 69 1.83 4.65 -6.24
CA ASP A 69 2.33 3.31 -5.90
C ASP A 69 1.92 2.28 -6.95
N MET A 70 2.64 1.16 -7.00
CA MET A 70 2.34 0.03 -7.88
C MET A 70 0.99 -0.62 -7.55
N MET A 71 0.54 -0.63 -6.29
CA MET A 71 -0.80 -1.10 -5.89
C MET A 71 -1.87 0.02 -5.93
N ASP A 72 -1.53 1.21 -6.39
CA ASP A 72 -2.47 2.32 -6.60
C ASP A 72 -2.75 2.48 -8.12
N TYR A 73 -1.99 3.31 -8.83
CA TYR A 73 -2.14 3.53 -10.28
C TYR A 73 -1.10 2.77 -11.12
N ASN A 74 -0.56 1.65 -10.62
CA ASN A 74 0.47 0.84 -11.27
C ASN A 74 1.74 1.65 -11.57
N ILE A 75 2.10 2.61 -10.70
CA ILE A 75 3.19 3.56 -10.91
C ILE A 75 4.35 3.28 -9.97
N GLY A 76 5.56 3.29 -10.52
CA GLY A 76 6.79 3.16 -9.79
C GLY A 76 6.99 1.78 -9.18
N ASP A 77 7.81 1.72 -8.15
CA ASP A 77 8.05 0.51 -7.38
C ASP A 77 7.00 0.32 -6.27
N HIS A 78 6.92 -0.89 -5.71
CA HIS A 78 6.17 -1.12 -4.48
C HIS A 78 6.79 -0.36 -3.31
N CYS A 79 5.98 0.35 -2.52
CA CYS A 79 6.45 1.03 -1.32
C CYS A 79 6.98 0.08 -0.22
N ALA A 80 7.63 0.66 0.79
CA ALA A 80 8.15 -0.03 1.94
C ALA A 80 7.13 -0.89 2.68
N PHE A 81 5.86 -0.47 2.78
CA PHE A 81 4.82 -1.28 3.40
C PHE A 81 4.62 -2.60 2.64
N SER A 82 4.35 -2.54 1.34
CA SER A 82 4.19 -3.72 0.48
C SER A 82 5.38 -4.66 0.56
N LYS A 83 6.61 -4.12 0.47
CA LYS A 83 7.83 -4.93 0.54
C LYS A 83 8.05 -5.53 1.92
N TYR A 84 7.65 -4.85 2.99
CA TYR A 84 7.74 -5.39 4.34
C TYR A 84 6.71 -6.49 4.57
N LEU A 85 5.46 -6.27 4.12
CA LEU A 85 4.38 -7.26 4.19
C LEU A 85 4.76 -8.56 3.45
N LEU A 86 5.39 -8.43 2.28
CA LEU A 86 5.92 -9.55 1.48
C LEU A 86 7.26 -10.12 1.98
N LYS A 87 7.81 -9.58 3.08
CA LYS A 87 9.12 -9.96 3.66
C LYS A 87 10.31 -9.82 2.72
N TRP A 88 10.28 -8.86 1.80
CA TRP A 88 11.40 -8.54 0.92
C TRP A 88 12.41 -7.60 1.57
N ILE A 89 11.96 -6.84 2.56
CA ILE A 89 12.79 -5.95 3.38
C ILE A 89 12.53 -6.21 4.87
N ASP A 90 13.45 -5.72 5.70
CA ASP A 90 13.36 -5.77 7.16
C ASP A 90 13.60 -4.36 7.72
N PRO A 91 12.53 -3.54 7.88
CA PRO A 91 12.65 -2.16 8.31
C PRO A 91 13.21 -2.05 9.74
N ARG A 92 14.05 -1.05 9.99
CA ARG A 92 14.59 -0.80 11.32
C ARG A 92 13.54 -0.14 12.22
N TYR A 93 13.10 -0.83 13.26
CA TYR A 93 12.29 -0.23 14.31
C TYR A 93 13.11 0.74 15.17
N VAL A 94 12.59 1.95 15.36
CA VAL A 94 13.23 3.04 16.11
C VAL A 94 12.35 3.47 17.28
N VAL A 95 12.91 3.44 18.50
CA VAL A 95 12.22 3.80 19.76
C VAL A 95 12.88 4.93 20.54
N LYS A 96 14.08 5.35 20.13
CA LYS A 96 14.83 6.41 20.81
C LYS A 96 14.88 7.63 19.92
N GLU A 97 14.81 8.79 20.56
CA GLU A 97 15.16 10.04 19.89
C GLU A 97 16.60 9.97 19.38
N GLY A 98 16.84 10.46 18.18
CA GLY A 98 18.18 10.48 17.60
C GLY A 98 18.19 10.80 16.11
N THR A 99 19.40 10.79 15.56
CA THR A 99 19.61 10.95 14.12
C THR A 99 19.76 9.57 13.47
N TYR A 100 18.92 9.32 12.48
CA TYR A 100 18.92 8.09 11.72
C TYR A 100 19.20 8.37 10.25
N THR A 101 20.09 7.57 9.66
CA THR A 101 20.35 7.61 8.21
C THR A 101 19.53 6.53 7.53
N LEU A 102 18.88 6.90 6.43
CA LEU A 102 18.24 6.01 5.46
C LEU A 102 19.04 6.04 4.16
N LYS A 103 19.33 4.87 3.61
CA LYS A 103 19.85 4.74 2.25
C LYS A 103 18.69 4.83 1.25
N ASN A 104 19.05 5.04 -0.01
CA ASN A 104 18.12 4.99 -1.14
C ASN A 104 17.30 3.68 -1.11
N PHE A 105 15.98 3.82 -1.03
CA PHE A 105 15.07 2.70 -0.86
C PHE A 105 15.06 1.77 -2.08
N GLN A 106 15.05 2.34 -3.29
CA GLN A 106 15.07 1.58 -4.55
C GLN A 106 16.24 0.59 -4.63
N LYS A 107 17.41 1.02 -4.19
CA LYS A 107 18.64 0.23 -4.31
C LYS A 107 18.87 -0.71 -3.12
N TYR A 108 18.46 -0.30 -1.91
CA TYR A 108 18.86 -1.00 -0.68
C TYR A 108 17.69 -1.55 0.15
N GLY A 109 16.44 -1.17 -0.15
CA GLY A 109 15.27 -1.54 0.65
C GLY A 109 15.31 -1.01 2.09
N ASP A 110 16.09 0.06 2.34
CA ASP A 110 16.30 0.61 3.68
C ASP A 110 15.08 1.45 4.09
N ALA A 111 14.47 1.09 5.22
CA ALA A 111 13.27 1.72 5.75
C ALA A 111 13.32 1.75 7.29
N ILE A 112 12.58 2.69 7.89
CA ILE A 112 12.43 2.81 9.35
C ILE A 112 10.96 2.67 9.71
N ILE A 113 10.69 1.98 10.82
CA ILE A 113 9.36 1.95 11.45
C ILE A 113 9.38 2.80 12.73
N LEU A 114 8.35 3.62 12.88
CA LEU A 114 8.01 4.33 14.11
C LEU A 114 6.62 3.86 14.56
N ALA A 115 6.52 3.31 15.77
CA ALA A 115 5.26 2.82 16.31
C ALA A 115 5.26 2.91 17.84
N THR A 116 4.08 3.09 18.45
CA THR A 116 3.89 3.04 19.90
C THR A 116 4.07 1.62 20.43
N ASN A 117 3.44 0.65 19.77
CA ASN A 117 3.40 -0.75 20.18
C ASN A 117 3.77 -1.69 19.01
N TYR A 118 5.02 -1.61 18.55
CA TYR A 118 5.50 -2.47 17.48
C TYR A 118 5.62 -3.93 17.96
N ASN A 119 4.93 -4.84 17.28
CA ASN A 119 4.94 -6.27 17.61
C ASN A 119 5.98 -7.08 16.79
N GLY A 120 6.84 -6.42 16.01
CA GLY A 120 7.83 -7.08 15.16
C GLY A 120 7.27 -7.63 13.85
N THR A 121 6.01 -7.29 13.51
CA THR A 121 5.32 -7.78 12.32
C THR A 121 4.74 -6.63 11.50
N PRO A 122 4.43 -6.84 10.21
CA PRO A 122 3.69 -5.86 9.43
C PRO A 122 2.23 -5.71 9.89
N PHE A 123 1.75 -6.52 10.84
CA PHE A 123 0.36 -6.57 11.28
C PHE A 123 0.13 -5.73 12.53
N CYS A 124 0.48 -4.44 12.46
CA CYS A 124 0.25 -3.44 13.49
C CYS A 124 0.01 -2.06 12.86
N GLU A 125 -0.23 -1.05 13.70
CA GLU A 125 -0.33 0.34 13.26
C GLU A 125 1.00 1.06 13.46
N TYR A 126 1.50 1.74 12.42
CA TYR A 126 2.81 2.40 12.44
C TYR A 126 3.00 3.42 11.33
N LEU A 127 4.03 4.25 11.47
CA LEU A 127 4.62 4.97 10.35
C LEU A 127 5.80 4.17 9.79
N ILE A 128 5.88 4.06 8.46
CA ILE A 128 7.05 3.54 7.76
C ILE A 128 7.65 4.60 6.84
N LEU A 129 8.96 4.77 6.95
CA LEU A 129 9.72 5.85 6.32
C LEU A 129 10.70 5.27 5.30
N GLU A 130 10.70 5.81 4.09
CA GLU A 130 11.61 5.43 3.01
C GLU A 130 12.25 6.66 2.34
N TYR A 131 13.54 6.57 1.99
CA TYR A 131 14.17 7.60 1.17
C TYR A 131 13.95 7.29 -0.31
N TYR A 132 12.94 7.95 -0.88
CA TYR A 132 12.55 7.83 -2.27
C TYR A 132 13.56 8.52 -3.21
N SER A 133 13.73 7.95 -4.41
CA SER A 133 14.52 8.51 -5.51
C SER A 133 13.87 8.22 -6.87
N PRO A 134 13.93 9.17 -7.83
CA PRO A 134 13.43 9.01 -9.21
C PRO A 134 14.44 8.24 -10.09
N ASP A 135 14.97 7.13 -9.57
CA ASP A 135 15.92 6.26 -10.24
C ASP A 135 15.48 4.79 -10.13
N GLY A 136 16.22 3.88 -10.76
CA GLY A 136 15.88 2.46 -10.75
C GLY A 136 14.50 2.18 -11.35
N LEU A 137 13.66 1.47 -10.61
CA LEU A 137 12.30 1.12 -11.05
C LEU A 137 11.38 2.34 -11.16
N ASN A 138 11.66 3.42 -10.43
CA ASN A 138 10.87 4.65 -10.51
C ASN A 138 11.21 5.54 -11.70
N TYR A 139 12.33 5.30 -12.39
CA TYR A 139 12.87 6.22 -13.39
C TYR A 139 11.87 6.50 -14.51
N LEU A 140 11.21 5.47 -15.04
CA LEU A 140 10.32 5.65 -16.19
C LEU A 140 9.13 6.55 -15.79
N ASP A 141 8.46 6.21 -14.70
CA ASP A 141 7.24 6.91 -14.28
C ASP A 141 7.49 8.27 -13.63
N SER A 142 8.71 8.54 -13.19
CA SER A 142 9.09 9.89 -12.72
C SER A 142 9.37 10.87 -13.87
N HIS A 143 9.64 10.36 -15.07
CA HIS A 143 9.99 11.17 -16.25
C HIS A 143 8.87 11.20 -17.31
N TYR A 144 8.05 10.16 -17.36
CA TYR A 144 6.97 9.98 -18.32
C TYR A 144 5.70 9.54 -17.58
N SER A 145 4.53 10.01 -18.02
CA SER A 145 3.27 9.48 -17.47
C SER A 145 3.07 8.05 -17.95
N TYR A 146 2.64 7.17 -17.05
CA TYR A 146 2.08 5.86 -17.40
C TYR A 146 0.75 6.09 -18.12
N SER A 147 0.50 5.51 -19.29
CA SER A 147 -0.71 5.79 -20.10
C SER A 147 -0.81 7.27 -20.58
N MET A 148 -1.99 7.66 -21.11
CA MET A 148 -2.25 9.02 -21.64
C MET A 148 -2.00 10.13 -20.59
N SER A 149 -1.81 11.37 -21.05
CA SER A 149 -1.35 12.55 -20.29
C SER A 149 -2.11 12.92 -19.00
N SER A 150 -3.24 12.28 -18.70
CA SER A 150 -4.05 12.49 -17.49
C SER A 150 -3.63 11.61 -16.30
N TYR A 151 -2.78 10.59 -16.50
CA TYR A 151 -2.31 9.73 -15.43
C TYR A 151 -1.20 10.42 -14.60
N PRO A 152 -1.12 10.11 -13.28
CA PRO A 152 -0.07 10.65 -12.43
C PRO A 152 1.33 10.28 -12.91
N LYS A 153 2.31 11.07 -12.49
CA LYS A 153 3.73 10.75 -12.61
C LYS A 153 4.30 10.53 -11.23
N MET A 154 5.20 9.57 -11.10
CA MET A 154 5.94 9.36 -9.87
C MET A 154 6.74 10.60 -9.50
N PHE A 155 7.12 10.74 -8.23
CA PHE A 155 7.81 11.92 -7.74
C PHE A 155 9.08 12.21 -8.57
N SER A 156 9.19 13.43 -9.10
CA SER A 156 10.31 13.82 -9.98
C SER A 156 11.59 14.19 -9.24
N LYS A 157 11.56 14.20 -7.90
CA LYS A 157 12.71 14.50 -7.03
C LYS A 157 12.78 13.50 -5.89
N SER A 158 14.00 13.29 -5.37
CA SER A 158 14.22 12.50 -4.17
C SER A 158 13.72 13.23 -2.93
N GLY A 159 13.31 12.46 -1.92
CA GLY A 159 12.83 12.99 -0.64
C GLY A 159 12.45 11.85 0.30
N LEU A 160 12.19 12.19 1.55
CA LEU A 160 11.68 11.24 2.52
C LEU A 160 10.17 11.09 2.32
N ARG A 161 9.73 9.87 1.99
CA ARG A 161 8.32 9.50 1.94
C ARG A 161 7.96 8.84 3.27
N ILE A 162 6.84 9.25 3.84
CA ILE A 162 6.32 8.70 5.09
C ILE A 162 4.94 8.14 4.79
N LEU A 163 4.71 6.89 5.17
CA LEU A 163 3.42 6.24 5.07
C LEU A 163 2.90 5.95 6.47
N HIS A 164 1.63 6.27 6.72
CA HIS A 164 0.88 5.69 7.84
C HIS A 164 0.27 4.38 7.37
N VAL A 165 0.33 3.37 8.23
CA VAL A 165 -0.14 2.02 7.98
C VAL A 165 -0.98 1.59 9.16
N ASP A 166 -2.23 1.19 8.91
CA ASP A 166 -3.05 0.43 9.86
C ASP A 166 -3.32 -0.98 9.31
N ALA A 167 -2.35 -1.86 9.51
CA ALA A 167 -2.42 -3.25 9.09
C ALA A 167 -2.85 -4.18 10.24
N ARG A 168 -3.54 -3.65 11.26
CA ARG A 168 -4.04 -4.45 12.37
C ARG A 168 -5.07 -5.48 11.89
N LEU A 169 -4.90 -6.71 12.34
CA LEU A 169 -5.74 -7.84 11.93
C LEU A 169 -6.90 -8.06 12.89
N GLY A 170 -8.02 -8.53 12.36
CA GLY A 170 -9.14 -9.03 13.17
C GLY A 170 -9.68 -10.37 12.68
N TYR A 171 -10.50 -11.00 13.52
CA TYR A 171 -11.13 -12.28 13.17
C TYR A 171 -12.33 -12.06 12.26
N LEU A 172 -12.28 -12.63 11.06
CA LEU A 172 -13.34 -12.52 10.07
C LEU A 172 -14.31 -13.70 10.16
N LYS A 173 -15.61 -13.37 10.20
CA LYS A 173 -16.72 -14.32 10.03
C LYS A 173 -17.33 -14.08 8.66
N ILE A 174 -17.13 -15.05 7.77
CA ILE A 174 -17.71 -15.04 6.42
C ILE A 174 -18.99 -15.86 6.44
N ARG A 175 -20.14 -15.20 6.26
CA ARG A 175 -21.44 -15.84 6.03
C ARG A 175 -22.01 -15.33 4.70
N ASN A 176 -23.12 -14.59 4.75
CA ASN A 176 -23.65 -13.83 3.62
C ASN A 176 -22.92 -12.49 3.44
N GLU A 177 -22.28 -12.02 4.51
CA GLU A 177 -21.47 -10.81 4.59
C GLU A 177 -20.21 -11.11 5.40
N ILE A 178 -19.19 -10.27 5.26
CA ILE A 178 -17.97 -10.32 6.06
C ILE A 178 -18.18 -9.44 7.29
N THR A 179 -18.03 -10.02 8.48
CA THR A 179 -18.07 -9.28 9.75
C THR A 179 -16.83 -9.58 10.57
N TRP A 180 -16.45 -8.66 11.45
CA TRP A 180 -15.42 -8.89 12.46
C TRP A 180 -16.02 -8.77 13.87
N ASN A 181 -15.26 -9.22 14.87
CA ASN A 181 -15.72 -9.29 16.26
C ASN A 181 -15.38 -8.04 17.09
N GLY A 182 -14.95 -6.95 16.47
CA GLY A 182 -14.57 -5.72 17.17
C GLY A 182 -13.30 -5.85 18.00
N LYS A 183 -12.45 -6.86 17.74
CA LYS A 183 -11.21 -7.09 18.50
C LYS A 183 -10.03 -7.38 17.60
N TYR A 184 -9.00 -6.53 17.70
CA TYR A 184 -7.72 -6.75 17.06
C TYR A 184 -6.98 -7.96 17.62
N ILE A 185 -6.19 -8.60 16.77
CA ILE A 185 -5.41 -9.79 17.07
C ILE A 185 -3.94 -9.42 17.06
N LEU A 186 -3.27 -9.72 18.18
CA LEU A 186 -1.83 -9.47 18.36
C LEU A 186 -0.97 -10.69 18.00
N GLU A 187 -1.56 -11.89 17.95
CA GLU A 187 -0.87 -13.15 17.67
C GLU A 187 -1.51 -13.88 16.47
N PRO A 188 -1.34 -13.37 15.24
CA PRO A 188 -2.01 -13.92 14.06
C PRO A 188 -1.68 -15.39 13.79
N GLU A 189 -0.45 -15.82 14.11
CA GLU A 189 -0.01 -17.21 13.94
C GLU A 189 -0.85 -18.19 14.77
N TYR A 190 -1.20 -17.84 16.01
CA TYR A 190 -2.08 -18.66 16.85
C TYR A 190 -3.45 -18.89 16.20
N TYR A 191 -4.06 -17.83 15.68
CA TYR A 191 -5.37 -17.92 15.04
C TYR A 191 -5.33 -18.62 13.68
N TYR A 192 -4.23 -18.46 12.94
CA TYR A 192 -3.98 -19.21 11.71
C TYR A 192 -3.98 -20.73 11.96
N TYR A 193 -3.26 -21.21 13.00
CA TYR A 193 -3.26 -22.64 13.34
C TYR A 193 -4.61 -23.17 13.83
N LEU A 194 -5.48 -22.30 14.36
CA LEU A 194 -6.87 -22.65 14.70
C LEU A 194 -7.80 -22.68 13.47
N GLY A 195 -7.27 -22.46 12.26
CA GLY A 195 -8.04 -22.42 11.02
C GLY A 195 -9.02 -21.25 10.96
N LYS A 196 -8.69 -20.13 11.62
CA LYS A 196 -9.50 -18.91 11.59
C LYS A 196 -9.12 -18.05 10.39
N THR A 197 -10.12 -17.41 9.81
CA THR A 197 -9.89 -16.41 8.76
C THR A 197 -9.55 -15.08 9.42
N LEU A 198 -8.44 -14.49 9.01
CA LEU A 198 -7.94 -13.19 9.44
C LEU A 198 -7.93 -12.26 8.23
N GLY A 199 -8.03 -10.96 8.47
CA GLY A 199 -7.82 -9.94 7.45
C GLY A 199 -7.59 -8.58 8.09
N PHE A 200 -7.13 -7.64 7.27
CA PHE A 200 -7.02 -6.24 7.66
C PHE A 200 -8.39 -5.69 8.01
N ILE A 201 -8.44 -4.84 9.02
CA ILE A 201 -9.67 -4.16 9.44
C ILE A 201 -9.83 -2.83 8.74
N ALA A 202 -8.74 -2.07 8.61
CA ALA A 202 -8.67 -0.86 7.79
C ALA A 202 -8.62 -1.21 6.29
N ASN A 203 -9.09 -0.30 5.45
CA ASN A 203 -9.05 -0.47 4.00
C ASN A 203 -9.11 0.92 3.32
N ASN A 204 -8.33 1.10 2.25
CA ASN A 204 -8.30 2.34 1.47
C ASN A 204 -9.60 2.65 0.73
N THR A 205 -10.51 1.68 0.62
CA THR A 205 -11.89 1.88 0.20
C THR A 205 -12.80 1.96 1.43
N PRO A 206 -13.39 3.13 1.73
CA PRO A 206 -14.26 3.34 2.90
C PRO A 206 -15.41 2.33 3.01
N ASP A 207 -15.99 1.90 1.89
CA ASP A 207 -17.08 0.93 1.89
C ASP A 207 -16.63 -0.49 2.26
N TYR A 208 -15.33 -0.79 2.13
CA TYR A 208 -14.75 -2.11 2.38
C TYR A 208 -14.02 -2.20 3.73
N THR A 209 -13.73 -1.07 4.39
CA THR A 209 -13.18 -1.08 5.75
C THR A 209 -14.18 -1.74 6.71
N LEU A 210 -13.66 -2.63 7.54
CA LEU A 210 -14.42 -3.28 8.61
C LEU A 210 -14.36 -2.47 9.91
N SER A 211 -13.50 -1.44 9.98
CA SER A 211 -13.47 -0.51 11.11
C SER A 211 -14.80 0.25 11.26
N ASP A 212 -15.06 0.66 12.51
CA ASP A 212 -16.19 1.56 12.83
C ASP A 212 -15.95 2.96 12.24
N ASN A 213 -14.70 3.38 12.09
CA ASN A 213 -14.33 4.61 11.42
C ASN A 213 -14.05 4.36 9.93
N LYS A 214 -14.86 4.96 9.06
CA LYS A 214 -14.76 4.77 7.60
C LYS A 214 -13.58 5.48 6.96
N SER A 215 -12.86 6.31 7.71
CA SER A 215 -11.63 6.96 7.28
C SER A 215 -10.37 6.17 7.62
N ASP A 216 -10.49 5.00 8.26
CA ASP A 216 -9.32 4.18 8.58
C ASP A 216 -8.79 3.49 7.30
N ASN A 217 -7.72 4.08 6.76
CA ASN A 217 -7.00 3.57 5.59
C ASN A 217 -6.01 2.47 6.00
N LEU A 218 -5.84 1.46 5.14
CA LEU A 218 -4.80 0.44 5.34
C LEU A 218 -3.41 1.05 5.22
N VAL A 219 -3.22 1.92 4.21
CA VAL A 219 -1.98 2.65 3.98
C VAL A 219 -2.24 4.00 3.35
N GLU A 220 -1.60 5.05 3.84
CA GLU A 220 -1.76 6.40 3.29
C GLU A 220 -0.45 7.20 3.32
N LEU A 221 -0.34 8.16 2.41
CA LEU A 221 0.78 9.08 2.33
C LEU A 221 0.60 10.19 3.37
N VAL A 222 1.50 10.25 4.34
CA VAL A 222 1.58 11.40 5.25
C VAL A 222 2.22 12.56 4.48
N SER A 223 1.42 13.46 3.92
CA SER A 223 1.91 14.57 3.11
C SER A 223 2.53 15.68 3.95
N ARG A 224 3.62 16.27 3.45
CA ARG A 224 4.20 17.48 4.03
C ARG A 224 3.31 18.72 3.91
N ASN A 225 2.58 18.85 2.81
CA ASN A 225 1.92 20.10 2.41
C ASN A 225 0.40 20.04 2.37
N ARG A 226 -0.17 18.87 2.64
CA ARG A 226 -1.59 18.59 2.53
C ARG A 226 -2.06 17.80 3.75
N ASN A 227 -3.32 18.00 4.13
CA ASN A 227 -3.95 17.12 5.11
C ASN A 227 -4.36 15.82 4.41
N ASP A 228 -4.50 14.74 5.18
CA ASP A 228 -4.79 13.40 4.66
C ASP A 228 -6.10 13.36 3.82
N SER A 229 -7.03 14.28 4.04
CA SER A 229 -8.28 14.46 3.29
C SER A 229 -8.15 15.16 1.93
N ASP A 230 -6.97 15.59 1.50
CA ASP A 230 -6.80 16.46 0.32
C ASP A 230 -6.48 15.69 -0.98
N PHE A 231 -6.35 14.37 -0.93
CA PHE A 231 -6.06 13.54 -2.10
C PHE A 231 -7.32 12.86 -2.65
N TYR A 232 -7.73 13.26 -3.86
CA TYR A 232 -8.87 12.68 -4.59
C TYR A 232 -8.43 11.92 -5.83
N GLN A 233 -9.03 10.75 -6.09
CA GLN A 233 -8.89 10.03 -7.35
C GLN A 233 -9.82 10.56 -8.43
N GLY A 234 -9.26 10.73 -9.62
CA GLY A 234 -9.95 11.24 -10.80
C GLY A 234 -8.96 11.77 -11.84
N LEU A 235 -9.29 11.60 -13.12
CA LEU A 235 -8.48 11.99 -14.29
C LEU A 235 -8.17 13.51 -14.40
N LEU A 236 -8.62 14.31 -13.43
CA LEU A 236 -8.48 15.78 -13.35
C LEU A 236 -8.18 16.29 -11.92
N SER A 237 -7.76 15.44 -10.98
CA SER A 237 -7.59 15.79 -9.54
C SER A 237 -6.16 15.65 -9.01
N ASN A 238 -5.94 16.29 -7.85
CA ASN A 238 -4.66 16.59 -7.20
C ASN A 238 -3.86 15.35 -6.71
N HIS A 239 -3.17 14.65 -7.61
CA HIS A 239 -2.20 13.63 -7.21
C HIS A 239 -1.07 14.20 -6.34
N ALA A 240 -0.40 13.33 -5.59
CA ALA A 240 0.82 13.68 -4.88
C ALA A 240 1.91 14.11 -5.87
N THR A 241 2.79 14.99 -5.42
CA THR A 241 3.93 15.50 -6.17
C THR A 241 5.14 15.54 -5.24
N TYR A 242 6.33 15.84 -5.77
CA TYR A 242 7.54 15.91 -4.93
C TYR A 242 7.40 16.93 -3.78
N GLN A 243 6.45 17.85 -3.85
CA GLN A 243 6.17 18.79 -2.78
C GLN A 243 5.65 18.11 -1.51
N ASP A 244 5.00 16.96 -1.64
CA ASP A 244 4.45 16.17 -0.53
C ASP A 244 5.54 15.36 0.21
N LEU A 245 6.72 15.19 -0.40
CA LEU A 245 7.88 14.59 0.26
C LEU A 245 8.52 15.55 1.27
N TYR A 246 9.14 14.95 2.29
CA TYR A 246 9.94 15.66 3.28
C TYR A 246 11.37 15.86 2.76
N GLU A 247 11.83 17.10 2.82
CA GLU A 247 13.17 17.50 2.38
C GLU A 247 14.02 17.93 3.59
N THR A 248 15.31 18.17 3.35
CA THR A 248 16.24 18.67 4.38
C THR A 248 15.68 19.92 5.06
N GLY A 249 15.67 19.93 6.40
CA GLY A 249 15.20 21.08 7.19
C GLY A 249 13.68 21.15 7.37
N THR A 250 12.93 20.15 6.88
CA THR A 250 11.50 20.01 7.17
C THR A 250 11.30 19.26 8.49
N SER A 251 10.26 19.66 9.23
CA SER A 251 9.80 19.00 10.46
C SER A 251 8.30 18.84 10.37
N PHE A 252 7.76 17.70 10.78
CA PHE A 252 6.33 17.56 11.06
C PHE A 252 6.13 17.65 12.58
N SER A 253 5.15 18.45 13.00
CA SER A 253 4.81 18.67 14.42
C SER A 253 3.41 18.19 14.77
N ASN A 254 2.68 17.64 13.79
CA ASN A 254 1.39 17.01 14.05
C ASN A 254 1.63 15.76 14.89
N THR A 255 0.97 15.68 16.03
CA THR A 255 0.83 14.43 16.77
C THR A 255 0.07 13.47 15.86
N TYR A 256 0.76 12.47 15.31
CA TYR A 256 0.11 11.34 14.67
C TYR A 256 -0.27 10.38 15.80
N GLU A 257 -1.55 10.36 16.16
CA GLU A 257 -2.07 9.46 17.19
C GLU A 257 -2.24 8.08 16.57
N LEU A 258 -1.30 7.17 16.87
CA LEU A 258 -1.47 5.75 16.57
C LEU A 258 -2.42 5.16 17.62
N ASN A 259 -3.42 4.41 17.19
CA ASN A 259 -4.40 3.81 18.09
C ASN A 259 -3.85 2.51 18.68
N ASP A 260 -3.87 2.42 20.01
CA ASP A 260 -3.47 1.22 20.76
C ASP A 260 -4.53 0.10 20.71
#